data_AF-A0A5S4F6S7-F1
#
_entry.id   AF-A0A5S4F6S7-F1
#
_cell.length_a   1.000
_cell.length_b   1.000
_cell.length_c   1.000
_cell.angle_alpha   90.00
_cell.angle_beta   90.00
_cell.angle_gamma   90.00
#
_symmetry.space_group_name_H-M   'P 1'
#
loop_
_entity.id
_entity.type
_entity.pdbx_description
1 polymer ?
#
loop_
_entity_poly.entity_id
_entity_poly.type
_entity_poly.pdbx_seq_one_letter_code
_entity_poly.pdbx_strand_id
1 'polypeptide(L)'
;MKTGRRSSANPRPSADAVELRKVFTDLLRLPKANKHLAGLMSGLSHSYDLPGGHPLVGHRVAGLDPSLFLAGRPVLLDLAGILPHDLGATRAQPMDGLPHAILVRPDGYAAWAADTDPDLDALTGNPCWSLLA
;
A
#
# COMPACT_ATOMS: atom_id res chain seq x y z
N MET A 1 -15.60 51.67 -16.20
CA MET A 1 -15.70 51.48 -14.73
C MET A 1 -15.76 50.00 -14.42
N LYS A 2 -14.75 49.46 -13.73
CA LYS A 2 -14.55 48.03 -13.46
C LYS A 2 -14.92 47.77 -12.00
N THR A 3 -16.09 47.21 -11.72
CA THR A 3 -16.52 46.90 -10.35
C THR A 3 -15.88 45.59 -9.90
N GLY A 4 -14.75 45.69 -9.20
CA GLY A 4 -14.13 44.55 -8.53
C GLY A 4 -14.99 44.10 -7.36
N ARG A 5 -15.59 42.90 -7.44
CA ARG A 5 -16.17 42.24 -6.26
C ARG A 5 -15.02 41.77 -5.37
N ARG A 6 -14.82 42.43 -4.23
CA ARG A 6 -14.06 41.87 -3.11
C ARG A 6 -14.98 40.89 -2.38
N SER A 7 -14.79 39.59 -2.58
CA SER A 7 -15.30 38.60 -1.64
C SER A 7 -14.46 38.70 -0.37
N SER A 8 -14.98 39.37 0.66
CA SER A 8 -14.40 39.25 2.00
C SER A 8 -14.60 37.80 2.45
N ALA A 9 -13.51 37.03 2.55
CA ALA A 9 -13.54 35.73 3.20
C ALA A 9 -13.96 35.97 4.65
N ASN A 10 -15.19 35.60 5.01
CA ASN A 10 -15.61 35.53 6.39
C ASN A 10 -14.84 34.35 7.02
N PRO A 11 -13.95 34.56 7.99
CA PRO A 11 -13.18 33.47 8.60
C PRO A 11 -14.06 32.58 9.49
N ARG A 12 -15.30 33.00 9.78
CA ARG A 12 -16.25 32.24 10.59
C ARG A 12 -17.08 31.32 9.69
N PRO A 13 -17.07 30.00 9.93
CA PRO A 13 -17.91 29.07 9.19
C PRO A 13 -19.39 29.43 9.40
N SER A 14 -20.21 29.26 8.36
CA SER A 14 -21.67 29.38 8.48
C SER A 14 -22.23 28.33 9.44
N ALA A 15 -23.44 28.54 9.95
CA ALA A 15 -24.14 27.56 10.77
C ALA A 15 -24.25 26.19 10.07
N ASP A 16 -24.60 26.19 8.78
CA ASP A 16 -24.67 24.97 7.95
C ASP A 16 -23.32 24.24 7.88
N ALA A 17 -22.21 24.97 7.75
CA ALA A 17 -20.88 24.38 7.75
C ALA A 17 -20.51 23.77 9.11
N VAL A 18 -20.98 24.38 10.20
CA VAL A 18 -20.80 23.83 11.56
C VAL A 18 -21.60 22.53 11.74
N GLU A 19 -22.86 22.48 11.27
CA GLU A 19 -23.67 21.26 11.34
C GLU A 19 -23.13 20.14 10.45
N LEU A 20 -22.70 20.45 9.23
CA LEU A 20 -22.04 19.48 8.35
C LEU A 20 -20.77 18.92 9.01
N ARG A 21 -19.97 19.77 9.67
CA ARG A 21 -18.77 19.33 10.39
C ARG A 21 -19.09 18.36 11.51
N LYS A 22 -20.22 18.51 12.21
CA LYS A 22 -20.64 17.55 13.26
C LYS A 22 -20.91 16.18 12.65
N VAL A 23 -21.70 16.11 11.57
CA VAL A 23 -21.98 14.86 10.86
C VAL A 23 -20.70 14.19 10.36
N PHE A 24 -19.78 14.97 9.77
CA PHE A 24 -18.47 14.46 9.35
C PHE A 24 -17.62 13.96 10.53
N THR A 25 -17.68 14.64 11.68
CA THR A 25 -16.99 14.21 12.90
C THR A 25 -17.54 12.88 13.40
N ASP A 26 -18.85 12.70 13.36
CA ASP A 26 -19.49 11.43 13.76
C ASP A 26 -19.15 10.30 12.78
N LEU A 27 -19.10 10.58 11.46
CA LEU A 27 -18.60 9.61 10.48
C LEU A 27 -17.13 9.23 10.73
N LEU A 28 -16.28 10.20 11.08
CA LEU A 28 -14.87 9.96 11.38
C LEU A 28 -14.62 9.16 12.67
N ARG A 29 -15.63 9.00 13.52
CA ARG A 29 -15.58 8.06 14.66
C ARG A 29 -15.71 6.60 14.22
N LEU A 30 -16.24 6.34 13.02
CA LEU A 30 -16.30 4.99 12.47
C LEU A 30 -14.90 4.57 11.96
N PRO A 31 -14.31 3.46 12.46
CA PRO A 31 -12.95 3.08 12.11
C PRO A 31 -12.71 2.90 10.60
N LYS A 32 -13.69 2.35 9.88
CA LYS A 32 -13.61 2.15 8.41
C LYS A 32 -13.55 3.48 7.65
N ALA A 33 -14.40 4.44 8.02
CA ALA A 33 -14.43 5.75 7.37
C ALA A 33 -13.15 6.54 7.67
N ASN A 34 -12.68 6.49 8.92
CA ASN A 34 -11.43 7.09 9.34
C ASN A 34 -10.25 6.51 8.54
N LYS A 35 -10.11 5.18 8.49
CA LYS A 35 -9.05 4.49 7.75
C LYS A 35 -9.05 4.85 6.27
N HIS A 36 -10.24 4.94 5.65
CA HIS A 36 -10.37 5.31 4.25
C HIS A 36 -9.89 6.74 3.99
N LEU A 37 -10.39 7.72 4.74
CA LEU A 37 -9.98 9.13 4.57
C LEU A 37 -8.50 9.34 4.91
N ALA A 38 -7.99 8.71 5.97
CA ALA A 38 -6.57 8.74 6.32
C ALA A 38 -5.71 8.15 5.19
N GLY A 39 -6.15 7.04 4.57
CA GLY A 39 -5.47 6.44 3.43
C GLY A 39 -5.46 7.33 2.20
N LEU A 40 -6.55 8.05 1.91
CA LEU A 40 -6.63 9.01 0.80
C LEU A 40 -5.72 10.22 1.04
N MET A 41 -5.78 10.81 2.24
CA MET A 41 -5.01 12.03 2.56
C MET A 41 -3.51 11.78 2.66
N SER A 42 -3.11 10.62 3.19
CA SER A 42 -1.68 10.27 3.33
C SER A 42 -1.04 9.74 2.03
N GLY A 43 -1.85 9.40 1.02
CA GLY A 43 -1.39 8.70 -0.17
C GLY A 43 -1.06 7.22 0.05
N LEU A 44 -1.23 6.68 1.26
CA LEU A 44 -0.96 5.26 1.56
C LEU A 44 -1.96 4.29 0.91
N SER A 45 -3.08 4.80 0.42
CA SER A 45 -4.06 4.02 -0.36
C SER A 45 -3.69 3.89 -1.85
N HIS A 46 -2.56 4.46 -2.28
CA HIS A 46 -2.12 4.34 -3.66
C HIS A 46 -1.76 2.89 -4.00
N SER A 47 -2.08 2.48 -5.22
CA SER A 47 -1.79 1.15 -5.74
C SER A 47 -1.42 1.21 -7.21
N TYR A 48 -0.54 0.31 -7.62
CA TYR A 48 -0.25 0.06 -9.02
C TYR A 48 -1.22 -0.97 -9.58
N ASP A 49 -1.64 -0.76 -10.83
CA ASP A 49 -2.35 -1.79 -11.59
C ASP A 49 -1.31 -2.79 -12.13
N LEU A 50 -1.11 -3.88 -11.38
CA LEU A 50 -0.16 -4.93 -11.71
C LEU A 50 -0.91 -6.26 -11.93
N PRO A 51 -0.47 -7.08 -12.90
CA PRO A 51 -1.03 -8.41 -13.07
C PRO A 51 -0.69 -9.28 -11.87
N GLY A 52 -1.68 -10.01 -11.35
CA GLY A 52 -1.48 -10.97 -10.26
C GLY A 52 -2.81 -11.40 -9.63
N GLY A 53 -2.81 -12.58 -8.99
CA GLY A 53 -4.00 -13.14 -8.34
C GLY A 53 -4.19 -12.72 -6.87
N HIS A 54 -3.12 -12.27 -6.21
CA HIS A 54 -3.15 -12.00 -4.78
C HIS A 54 -3.58 -10.56 -4.47
N PRO A 55 -4.52 -10.32 -3.52
CA PRO A 55 -5.04 -8.98 -3.24
C PRO A 55 -4.01 -7.92 -2.85
N LEU A 56 -2.86 -8.30 -2.31
CA LEU A 56 -1.77 -7.36 -1.99
C LEU A 56 -0.95 -6.91 -3.21
N VAL A 57 -1.05 -7.57 -4.35
CA VAL A 57 -0.30 -7.19 -5.57
C VAL A 57 -0.67 -5.76 -5.96
N GLY A 58 0.35 -4.93 -6.19
CA GLY A 58 0.18 -3.52 -6.49
C GLY A 58 -0.05 -2.64 -5.26
N HIS A 59 -0.19 -3.18 -4.05
CA HIS A 59 -0.28 -2.41 -2.81
C HIS A 59 1.05 -2.29 -2.08
N ARG A 60 1.15 -1.25 -1.26
CA ARG A 60 2.32 -1.02 -0.42
C ARG A 60 2.37 -2.03 0.71
N VAL A 61 3.54 -2.63 0.92
CA VAL A 61 3.80 -3.58 2.00
C VAL A 61 4.28 -2.81 3.22
N ALA A 62 3.54 -2.90 4.31
CA ALA A 62 3.88 -2.25 5.58
C ALA A 62 4.65 -3.21 6.50
N GLY A 63 5.42 -2.65 7.43
CA GLY A 63 6.10 -3.42 8.48
C GLY A 63 7.44 -4.06 8.09
N LEU A 64 7.87 -3.92 6.84
CA LEU A 64 9.19 -4.37 6.41
C LEU A 64 10.29 -3.41 6.87
N ASP A 65 11.46 -3.95 7.21
CA ASP A 65 12.65 -3.16 7.50
C ASP A 65 13.12 -2.43 6.21
N PRO A 66 13.23 -1.09 6.22
CA PRO A 66 13.75 -0.33 5.09
C PRO A 66 15.16 -0.75 4.65
N SER A 67 15.95 -1.36 5.54
CA SER A 67 17.30 -1.83 5.24
C SER A 67 17.33 -2.84 4.08
N LEU A 68 16.25 -3.61 3.89
CA LEU A 68 16.09 -4.59 2.81
C LEU A 68 16.18 -3.94 1.41
N PHE A 69 15.84 -2.65 1.30
CA PHE A 69 15.72 -1.97 0.01
C PHE A 69 16.89 -1.02 -0.29
N LEU A 70 17.92 -0.98 0.56
CA LEU A 70 19.06 -0.07 0.39
C LEU A 70 19.82 -0.29 -0.92
N ALA A 71 19.82 -1.53 -1.43
CA ALA A 71 20.44 -1.88 -2.71
C ALA A 71 19.64 -1.37 -3.92
N GLY A 72 18.44 -0.82 -3.73
CA GLY A 72 17.55 -0.41 -4.82
C GLY A 72 17.04 -1.59 -5.65
N ARG A 73 17.00 -2.78 -5.06
CA ARG A 73 16.62 -4.04 -5.71
C ARG A 73 15.33 -4.61 -5.13
N PRO A 74 14.55 -5.35 -5.93
CA PRO A 74 13.45 -6.11 -5.38
C PRO A 74 13.96 -7.17 -4.42
N VAL A 75 13.11 -7.54 -3.48
CA VAL A 75 13.40 -8.53 -2.45
C VAL A 75 12.31 -9.58 -2.47
N LEU A 76 12.71 -10.84 -2.64
CA LEU A 76 11.85 -11.99 -2.47
C LEU A 76 11.95 -12.46 -1.02
N LEU A 77 10.83 -12.44 -0.29
CA LEU A 77 10.75 -12.88 1.10
C LEU A 77 9.96 -14.20 1.17
N ASP A 78 10.51 -15.16 1.89
CA ASP A 78 9.81 -16.38 2.30
C ASP A 78 9.57 -16.35 3.80
N LEU A 79 8.29 -16.17 4.17
CA LEU A 79 7.85 -15.98 5.55
C LEU A 79 7.39 -17.30 6.18
N ALA A 80 7.07 -18.32 5.36
CA ALA A 80 6.56 -19.61 5.83
C ALA A 80 7.40 -20.82 5.37
N GLY A 81 8.43 -20.62 4.55
CA GLY A 81 9.23 -21.70 3.97
C GLY A 81 8.52 -22.41 2.82
N ILE A 82 7.66 -21.71 2.07
CA ILE A 82 6.87 -22.32 0.98
C ILE A 82 7.57 -22.25 -0.38
N LEU A 83 8.67 -21.49 -0.49
CA LEU A 83 9.41 -21.35 -1.73
C LEU A 83 10.54 -22.41 -1.84
N PRO A 84 10.84 -22.89 -3.06
CA PRO A 84 12.05 -23.65 -3.32
C PRO A 84 13.31 -22.88 -2.90
N HIS A 85 14.30 -23.60 -2.34
CA HIS A 85 15.50 -23.00 -1.74
C HIS A 85 16.45 -22.37 -2.78
N ASP A 86 16.35 -22.78 -4.04
CA ASP A 86 17.17 -22.33 -5.16
C ASP A 86 16.71 -21.01 -5.77
N LEU A 87 15.56 -20.46 -5.35
CA LEU A 87 15.04 -19.18 -5.82
C LEU A 87 15.72 -17.95 -5.18
N GLY A 88 16.63 -18.15 -4.23
CA GLY A 88 17.34 -17.04 -3.57
C GLY A 88 16.45 -16.18 -2.68
N ALA A 89 15.30 -16.69 -2.23
CA ALA A 89 14.42 -15.99 -1.31
C ALA A 89 15.09 -15.74 0.05
N THR A 90 14.95 -14.54 0.58
CA THR A 90 15.39 -14.21 1.93
C THR A 90 14.37 -14.73 2.93
N ARG A 91 14.81 -15.63 3.82
CA ARG A 91 13.94 -16.16 4.87
C ARG A 91 13.69 -15.11 5.94
N ALA A 92 12.43 -14.84 6.25
CA ALA A 92 12.01 -13.89 7.26
C ALA A 92 11.03 -14.53 8.25
N GLN A 93 10.85 -13.92 9.42
CA GLN A 93 9.85 -14.38 10.39
C GLN A 93 8.44 -14.05 9.89
N PRO A 94 7.43 -14.91 10.14
CA PRO A 94 6.04 -14.59 9.83
C PRO A 94 5.61 -13.24 10.39
N MET A 95 4.84 -12.50 9.59
CA MET A 95 4.32 -11.18 9.96
C MET A 95 2.81 -11.16 9.76
N ASP A 96 2.08 -10.70 10.77
CA ASP A 96 0.62 -10.62 10.70
C ASP A 96 0.16 -9.74 9.54
N GLY A 97 -0.76 -10.27 8.73
CA GLY A 97 -1.32 -9.57 7.57
C GLY A 97 -0.44 -9.58 6.31
N LEU A 98 0.70 -10.27 6.33
CA LEU A 98 1.49 -10.58 5.14
C LEU A 98 1.23 -12.02 4.65
N PRO A 99 1.39 -12.26 3.35
CA PRO A 99 1.24 -13.59 2.77
C PRO A 99 2.46 -14.45 3.13
N HIS A 100 2.39 -15.76 2.88
CA HIS A 100 3.48 -16.69 3.22
C HIS A 100 4.75 -16.49 2.38
N ALA A 101 4.62 -15.97 1.16
CA ALA A 101 5.74 -15.51 0.35
C ALA A 101 5.37 -14.24 -0.43
N ILE A 102 6.34 -13.34 -0.62
CA ILE A 102 6.10 -12.05 -1.28
C ILE A 102 7.34 -11.55 -2.03
N LEU A 103 7.14 -11.10 -3.27
CA LEU A 103 8.13 -10.33 -4.02
C LEU A 103 7.80 -8.85 -3.88
N VAL A 104 8.74 -8.09 -3.30
CA VAL A 104 8.55 -6.66 -3.02
C VAL A 104 9.50 -5.86 -3.88
N ARG A 105 8.99 -4.84 -4.56
CA ARG A 105 9.75 -3.88 -5.35
C ARG A 105 10.64 -2.99 -4.47
N PRO A 106 11.68 -2.35 -5.04
CA PRO A 106 12.51 -1.39 -4.31
C PRO A 106 11.74 -0.22 -3.68
N ASP A 107 10.57 0.13 -4.21
CA ASP A 107 9.69 1.18 -3.70
C ASP A 107 8.71 0.69 -2.60
N GLY A 108 8.82 -0.58 -2.19
CA GLY A 108 8.03 -1.17 -1.11
C GLY A 108 6.64 -1.68 -1.52
N TYR A 109 6.36 -1.81 -2.82
CA TYR A 109 5.10 -2.35 -3.33
C TYR A 109 5.22 -3.84 -3.67
N ALA A 110 4.18 -4.61 -3.40
CA ALA A 110 4.16 -6.03 -3.78
C ALA A 110 4.05 -6.19 -5.30
N ALA A 111 4.97 -6.93 -5.89
CA ALA A 111 4.91 -7.33 -7.29
C ALA A 111 4.29 -8.72 -7.48
N TRP A 112 4.41 -9.60 -6.48
CA TRP A 112 3.84 -10.94 -6.46
C TRP A 112 3.68 -11.40 -4.99
N ALA A 113 2.72 -12.28 -4.72
CA ALA A 113 2.48 -12.84 -3.39
C ALA A 113 1.77 -14.20 -3.47
N ALA A 114 1.99 -15.05 -2.46
CA ALA A 114 1.31 -16.33 -2.30
C ALA A 114 1.07 -16.70 -0.83
N ASP A 115 -0.11 -17.25 -0.53
CA ASP A 115 -0.48 -17.71 0.81
C ASP A 115 -0.16 -19.17 1.06
N THR A 116 -0.14 -20.06 0.07
CA THR A 116 0.09 -21.50 0.32
C THR A 116 0.75 -22.21 -0.85
N ASP A 117 0.11 -22.17 -2.01
CA ASP A 117 0.60 -22.79 -3.25
C ASP A 117 1.17 -21.71 -4.17
N PRO A 118 2.50 -21.50 -4.19
CA PRO A 118 3.09 -20.41 -4.95
C PRO A 118 3.06 -20.70 -6.45
N ASP A 119 2.39 -19.84 -7.20
CA ASP A 119 2.47 -19.83 -8.67
C ASP A 119 3.86 -19.32 -9.10
N LEU A 120 4.77 -20.26 -9.32
CA LEU A 120 6.17 -20.00 -9.71
C LEU A 120 6.29 -19.46 -11.14
N ASP A 121 5.36 -19.81 -12.03
CA ASP A 121 5.34 -19.27 -13.38
C ASP A 121 4.96 -17.78 -13.35
N ALA A 122 3.98 -17.40 -12.53
CA ALA A 122 3.64 -15.99 -12.30
C ALA A 122 4.75 -15.23 -11.56
N LEU A 123 5.47 -15.88 -10.64
CA LEU A 123 6.62 -15.28 -9.95
C LEU A 123 7.75 -14.97 -10.93
N THR A 124 8.15 -15.95 -11.73
CA THR A 124 9.29 -15.84 -12.65
C THR A 124 8.98 -15.00 -13.90
N GLY A 125 7.72 -14.97 -14.33
CA GLY A 125 7.22 -14.09 -15.38
C GLY A 125 7.10 -12.62 -14.99
N ASN A 126 7.26 -12.28 -13.70
CA ASN A 126 7.16 -10.91 -13.23
C ASN A 126 8.36 -10.06 -13.70
N PRO A 127 8.16 -8.83 -14.20
CA PRO A 127 9.28 -7.96 -14.62
C PRO A 127 10.31 -7.68 -13.51
N CYS A 128 9.91 -7.76 -12.24
CA CYS A 128 10.81 -7.56 -11.11
C CYS A 128 11.69 -8.79 -10.82
N TRP A 129 11.33 -9.97 -11.33
CA TRP A 129 12.09 -11.21 -11.14
C TRP A 129 13.50 -11.10 -11.71
N SER A 130 13.63 -10.55 -12.92
CA SER A 130 14.91 -10.36 -13.61
C SER A 130 15.85 -9.35 -12.92
N LEU A 131 15.32 -8.57 -11.97
CA LEU A 131 16.05 -7.54 -11.22
C LEU A 131 16.51 -8.02 -9.84
N LEU A 132 16.27 -9.29 -9.48
CA LEU A 132 16.76 -9.89 -8.23
C LEU A 132 18.29 -10.07 -8.20
N ALA A 133 18.95 -10.06 -9.37
CA ALA A 133 20.38 -10.34 -9.56
C ALA A 133 21.30 -9.15 -9.27
#